data_AF-A0A1B3LS80-F1
#
_entry.id   AF-A0A1B3LS80-F1
#
_cell.length_a   1.000
_cell.length_b   1.000
_cell.length_c   1.000
_cell.angle_alpha   90.00
_cell.angle_beta   90.00
_cell.angle_gamma   90.00
#
_symmetry.space_group_name_H-M   'P 1'
#
loop_
_entity.id
_entity.type
_entity.pdbx_description
1 polymer ?
#
loop_
_entity_poly.entity_id
_entity_poly.type
_entity_poly.pdbx_seq_one_letter_code
_entity_poly.pdbx_strand_id
1 'polypeptide(L)'
;MTELHADPLHPLVFNADTGVAELAGVRYLASQPVQAKDGRTVLYLTEASRPMHLFKFVGPAACSGALPHGTLYVASLGADGKCEGHGRWLPLVLARHGLSVRDGYDSLQAILADPADAACRAGASSIEGLFAPHARNDGGALLRCDHATPALVWREALGDAASLSFAWHSAAAAESVATNLHLQRIGSAAARLRG
;
A
#
# COMPACT_ATOMS: atom_id res chain seq x y z
N MET A 1 31.01 12.74 18.24
CA MET A 1 31.05 12.04 16.94
C MET A 1 29.96 10.99 16.98
N THR A 2 28.82 11.36 16.39
CA THR A 2 27.69 10.54 15.92
C THR A 2 27.10 9.51 16.90
N GLU A 3 26.00 9.88 17.55
CA GLU A 3 25.05 8.92 18.10
C GLU A 3 24.44 8.11 16.95
N LEU A 4 24.75 6.80 16.92
CA LEU A 4 23.93 5.81 16.22
C LEU A 4 22.63 5.67 16.99
N HIS A 5 21.69 6.60 16.81
CA HIS A 5 20.29 6.34 17.15
C HIS A 5 19.70 5.48 16.02
N ALA A 6 20.17 4.24 15.94
CA ALA A 6 19.52 3.21 15.14
C ALA A 6 18.22 2.87 15.87
N ASP A 7 17.14 3.60 15.56
CA ASP A 7 15.80 3.18 15.93
C ASP A 7 15.55 1.83 15.24
N PRO A 8 15.62 0.70 15.98
CA PRO A 8 15.67 -0.63 15.38
C PRO A 8 14.32 -1.07 14.82
N LEU A 9 13.27 -0.27 15.05
CA LEU A 9 11.90 -0.63 14.70
C LEU A 9 11.41 0.02 13.42
N HIS A 10 12.17 0.97 12.84
CA HIS A 10 11.78 1.77 11.67
C HIS A 10 10.27 2.05 11.66
N PRO A 11 9.77 2.90 12.58
CA PRO A 11 8.35 3.16 12.68
C PRO A 11 7.85 3.72 11.33
N LEU A 12 6.68 3.26 10.90
CA LEU A 12 6.00 3.90 9.80
C LEU A 12 5.30 5.14 10.35
N VAL A 13 5.72 6.32 9.91
CA VAL A 13 5.10 7.60 10.29
C VAL A 13 4.09 7.97 9.21
N PHE A 14 2.83 8.14 9.58
CA PHE A 14 1.73 8.44 8.67
C PHE A 14 1.10 9.79 9.00
N ASN A 15 1.02 10.66 8.01
CA ASN A 15 0.30 11.93 8.08
C ASN A 15 -1.04 11.81 7.36
N ALA A 16 -2.13 11.72 8.14
CA ALA A 16 -3.48 11.53 7.61
C ALA A 16 -4.00 12.71 6.77
N ASP A 17 -3.55 13.93 7.05
CA ASP A 17 -3.98 15.14 6.33
C ASP A 17 -3.41 15.19 4.91
N THR A 18 -2.20 14.66 4.72
CA THR A 18 -1.50 14.67 3.44
C THR A 18 -1.56 13.33 2.70
N GLY A 19 -1.95 12.24 3.38
CA GLY A 19 -1.91 10.88 2.82
C GLY A 19 -0.48 10.39 2.56
N VAL A 20 0.50 10.93 3.26
CA VAL A 20 1.92 10.59 3.11
C VAL A 20 2.35 9.70 4.26
N ALA A 21 3.07 8.63 3.95
CA ALA A 21 3.77 7.82 4.93
C ALA A 21 5.28 7.84 4.68
N GLU A 22 6.06 7.68 5.74
CA GLU A 22 7.51 7.51 5.69
C GLU A 22 7.91 6.25 6.45
N LEU A 23 8.75 5.43 5.85
CA LEU A 23 9.30 4.22 6.44
C LEU A 23 10.75 4.07 5.98
N ALA A 24 11.68 3.99 6.93
CA ALA A 24 13.12 3.87 6.67
C ALA A 24 13.69 4.91 5.69
N GLY A 25 13.20 6.16 5.76
CA GLY A 25 13.62 7.25 4.87
C GLY A 25 13.01 7.21 3.47
N VAL A 26 12.14 6.23 3.18
CA VAL A 26 11.39 6.15 1.92
C VAL A 26 10.00 6.74 2.11
N ARG A 27 9.60 7.61 1.18
CA ARG A 27 8.30 8.28 1.17
C ARG A 27 7.29 7.54 0.31
N TYR A 28 6.10 7.36 0.85
CA TYR A 28 4.98 6.66 0.23
C TYR A 28 3.75 7.56 0.14
N LEU A 29 2.95 7.33 -0.89
CA LEU A 29 1.56 7.73 -0.93
C LEU A 29 0.72 6.61 -0.32
N ALA A 30 -0.10 6.94 0.66
CA ALA A 30 -0.78 5.99 1.51
C ALA A 30 -2.30 6.11 1.41
N SER A 31 -2.98 4.99 1.58
CA SER A 31 -4.43 4.98 1.79
C SER A 31 -4.79 5.54 3.15
N GLN A 32 -6.08 5.79 3.36
CA GLN A 32 -6.60 5.88 4.72
C GLN A 32 -6.34 4.56 5.48
N PRO A 33 -6.10 4.59 6.80
CA PRO A 33 -5.92 3.40 7.59
C PRO A 33 -7.15 2.50 7.55
N VAL A 34 -6.94 1.20 7.39
CA VAL A 34 -7.99 0.17 7.47
C VAL A 34 -7.75 -0.69 8.70
N GLN A 35 -8.80 -1.00 9.44
CA GLN A 35 -8.72 -1.93 10.57
C GLN A 35 -8.91 -3.36 10.08
N ALA A 36 -7.94 -4.22 10.39
CA ALA A 36 -8.08 -5.67 10.25
C ALA A 36 -9.04 -6.21 11.32
N LYS A 37 -9.56 -7.42 11.10
CA LYS A 37 -10.53 -8.04 12.04
C LYS A 37 -9.94 -8.31 13.42
N ASP A 38 -8.62 -8.45 13.50
CA ASP A 38 -7.88 -8.66 14.74
C ASP A 38 -7.42 -7.35 15.43
N GLY A 39 -7.83 -6.18 14.91
CA GLY A 39 -7.52 -4.86 15.48
C GLY A 39 -6.17 -4.28 15.05
N ARG A 40 -5.43 -4.94 14.16
CA ARG A 40 -4.24 -4.36 13.52
C ARG A 40 -4.63 -3.29 12.51
N THR A 41 -3.76 -2.29 12.35
CA THR A 41 -3.90 -1.26 11.32
C THR A 41 -3.18 -1.68 10.05
N VAL A 42 -3.84 -1.45 8.92
CA VAL A 42 -3.36 -1.72 7.58
C VAL A 42 -3.32 -0.43 6.78
N LEU A 43 -2.18 -0.17 6.13
CA LEU A 43 -2.02 0.89 5.15
C LEU A 43 -1.62 0.26 3.82
N TYR A 44 -2.29 0.64 2.75
CA TYR A 44 -1.82 0.35 1.40
C TYR A 44 -0.96 1.52 0.93
N LEU A 45 0.13 1.22 0.23
CA LEU A 45 1.18 2.19 -0.05
C LEU A 45 1.69 2.05 -1.48
N THR A 46 2.11 3.16 -2.07
CA THR A 46 2.90 3.21 -3.30
C THR A 46 4.10 4.12 -3.08
N GLU A 47 5.29 3.71 -3.52
CA GLU A 47 6.49 4.53 -3.36
C GLU A 47 6.34 5.83 -4.18
N ALA A 48 6.56 6.99 -3.56
CA ALA A 48 6.33 8.28 -4.21
C ALA A 48 7.33 8.57 -5.35
N SER A 49 8.57 8.07 -5.25
CA SER A 49 9.64 8.24 -6.25
C SER A 49 9.59 7.20 -7.36
N ARG A 50 9.18 5.96 -7.05
CA ARG A 50 9.11 4.83 -7.99
C ARG A 50 7.79 4.08 -7.84
N PRO A 51 6.67 4.64 -8.34
CA PRO A 51 5.34 4.06 -8.13
C PRO A 51 5.08 2.87 -9.06
N MET A 52 5.84 1.78 -8.85
CA MET A 52 5.81 0.56 -9.67
C MET A 52 5.26 -0.65 -8.91
N HIS A 53 5.26 -0.61 -7.58
CA HIS A 53 4.78 -1.71 -6.75
C HIS A 53 3.70 -1.26 -5.77
N LEU A 54 2.71 -2.12 -5.58
CA LEU A 54 1.70 -1.96 -4.56
C LEU A 54 2.21 -2.63 -3.28
N PHE A 55 2.33 -1.83 -2.22
CA PHE A 55 2.76 -2.29 -0.92
C PHE A 55 1.59 -2.28 0.08
N LYS A 56 1.77 -3.04 1.15
CA LYS A 56 0.86 -3.13 2.28
C LYS A 56 1.67 -3.15 3.55
N PHE A 57 1.39 -2.26 4.48
CA PHE A 57 1.97 -2.30 5.81
C PHE A 57 0.92 -2.78 6.80
N VAL A 58 1.28 -3.76 7.62
CA VAL A 58 0.43 -4.27 8.71
C VAL A 58 1.16 -4.08 10.04
N GLY A 59 0.56 -3.32 10.95
CA GLY A 59 1.12 -3.03 12.27
C GLY A 59 0.04 -2.93 13.34
N PRO A 60 0.40 -2.64 14.60
CA PRO A 60 -0.56 -2.36 15.66
C PRO A 60 -1.33 -1.07 15.33
N ALA A 61 -2.33 -0.76 16.14
CA ALA A 61 -3.03 0.52 16.07
C ALA A 61 -2.04 1.70 16.08
N ALA A 62 -2.28 2.70 15.22
CA ALA A 62 -1.46 3.89 15.17
C ALA A 62 -1.52 4.62 16.53
N CYS A 63 -0.36 5.02 17.04
CA CYS A 63 -0.23 5.84 18.24
C CYS A 63 0.40 7.17 17.82
N SER A 64 -0.35 8.27 17.96
CA SER A 64 0.11 9.63 17.59
C SER A 64 0.64 9.75 16.15
N GLY A 65 0.03 9.03 15.19
CA GLY A 65 0.44 9.06 13.78
C GLY A 65 1.63 8.14 13.43
N ALA A 66 2.21 7.43 14.39
CA ALA A 66 3.23 6.42 14.12
C ALA A 66 2.69 5.00 14.33
N LEU A 67 3.08 4.09 13.46
CA LEU A 67 2.97 2.65 13.68
C LEU A 67 4.36 2.15 14.11
N PRO A 68 4.56 1.85 15.41
CA PRO A 68 5.90 1.69 15.98
C PRO A 68 6.67 0.51 15.41
N HIS A 69 5.97 -0.52 14.91
CA HIS A 69 6.56 -1.69 14.28
C HIS A 69 5.51 -2.35 13.37
N GLY A 70 5.94 -3.19 12.43
CA GLY A 70 5.03 -3.94 11.59
C GLY A 70 5.77 -4.73 10.53
N THR A 71 5.03 -5.14 9.50
CA THR A 71 5.61 -5.81 8.35
C THR A 71 5.15 -5.11 7.08
N LEU A 72 6.11 -4.75 6.24
CA LEU A 72 5.86 -4.31 4.88
C LEU A 72 5.75 -5.54 3.97
N TYR A 73 4.71 -5.58 3.17
CA TYR A 73 4.44 -6.59 2.17
C TYR A 73 4.36 -5.93 0.79
N VAL A 74 4.58 -6.71 -0.25
CA VAL A 74 4.42 -6.29 -1.64
C VAL A 74 3.50 -7.23 -2.41
N ALA A 75 2.71 -6.69 -3.33
CA ALA A 75 1.76 -7.45 -4.12
C ALA A 75 2.42 -8.26 -5.25
N SER A 76 2.00 -9.51 -5.39
CA SER A 76 2.23 -10.37 -6.55
C SER A 76 0.86 -10.79 -7.09
N LEU A 77 0.46 -10.29 -8.25
CA LEU A 77 -0.89 -10.49 -8.83
C LEU A 77 -1.15 -11.89 -9.39
N GLY A 78 -0.12 -12.74 -9.51
CA GLY A 78 -0.24 -14.03 -10.20
C GLY A 78 -0.25 -13.88 -11.72
N ALA A 79 -0.22 -15.00 -12.45
CA ALA A 79 -0.15 -15.03 -13.92
C ALA A 79 -1.53 -15.24 -14.58
N ASP A 80 -2.59 -15.24 -13.77
CA ASP A 80 -3.92 -15.68 -14.18
C ASP A 80 -4.65 -14.48 -14.78
N GLY A 81 -4.96 -14.53 -16.09
CA GLY A 81 -5.86 -13.59 -16.76
C GLY A 81 -5.34 -12.15 -16.87
N LYS A 82 -5.38 -11.54 -18.06
CA LYS A 82 -4.87 -10.17 -18.25
C LYS A 82 -5.62 -9.08 -17.47
N CYS A 83 -6.79 -9.40 -16.93
CA CYS A 83 -7.72 -8.42 -16.36
C CYS A 83 -8.36 -8.86 -15.02
N GLU A 84 -8.13 -10.07 -14.52
CA GLU A 84 -8.63 -10.55 -13.22
C GLU A 84 -7.89 -11.80 -12.76
N GLY A 85 -7.74 -12.00 -11.46
CA GLY A 85 -7.05 -13.16 -10.90
C GLY A 85 -6.90 -13.15 -9.39
N HIS A 86 -6.02 -14.02 -8.89
CA HIS A 86 -5.68 -14.12 -7.48
C HIS A 86 -4.25 -13.69 -7.21
N GLY A 87 -4.08 -12.76 -6.27
CA GLY A 87 -2.78 -12.27 -5.84
C GLY A 87 -2.43 -12.69 -4.41
N ARG A 88 -1.17 -12.44 -4.07
CA ARG A 88 -0.58 -12.68 -2.75
C ARG A 88 0.25 -11.49 -2.28
N TRP A 89 0.28 -11.29 -0.98
CA TRP A 89 1.15 -10.33 -0.30
C TRP A 89 2.43 -11.03 0.16
N LEU A 90 3.57 -10.60 -0.36
CA LEU A 90 4.88 -11.16 -0.06
C LEU A 90 5.58 -10.31 1.01
N PRO A 91 5.96 -10.87 2.17
CA PRO A 91 6.62 -10.10 3.23
C PRO A 91 8.04 -9.70 2.81
N LEU A 92 8.37 -8.42 2.99
CA LEU A 92 9.72 -7.88 2.82
C LEU A 92 10.47 -8.00 4.15
N VAL A 93 10.93 -9.21 4.44
CA VAL A 93 11.65 -9.55 5.68
C VAL A 93 12.90 -10.38 5.36
N LEU A 94 13.88 -10.34 6.25
CA LEU A 94 15.11 -11.11 6.10
C LEU A 94 14.83 -12.62 5.97
N ALA A 95 15.66 -13.28 5.18
CA ALA A 95 15.66 -14.71 4.90
C ALA A 95 14.36 -15.24 4.26
N ARG A 96 13.57 -14.38 3.61
CA ARG A 96 12.39 -14.74 2.80
C ARG A 96 12.52 -14.21 1.39
N HIS A 97 11.96 -14.92 0.42
CA HIS A 97 11.81 -14.43 -0.97
C HIS A 97 13.08 -13.84 -1.62
N GLY A 98 14.26 -14.43 -1.37
CA GLY A 98 15.52 -13.91 -1.91
C GLY A 98 16.04 -12.64 -1.24
N LEU A 99 15.54 -12.32 -0.04
CA LEU A 99 15.98 -11.21 0.79
C LEU A 99 16.87 -11.71 1.93
N SER A 100 18.03 -12.30 1.59
CA SER A 100 18.97 -12.82 2.58
C SER A 100 20.35 -12.17 2.48
N VAL A 101 21.20 -12.45 3.46
CA VAL A 101 22.62 -12.03 3.44
C VAL A 101 23.34 -12.54 2.19
N ARG A 102 22.98 -13.73 1.70
CA ARG A 102 23.56 -14.29 0.46
C ARG A 102 23.14 -13.51 -0.79
N ASP A 103 22.00 -12.83 -0.72
CA ASP A 103 21.43 -12.05 -1.81
C ASP A 103 21.83 -10.57 -1.73
N GLY A 104 22.63 -10.19 -0.72
CA GLY A 104 23.12 -8.82 -0.51
C GLY A 104 22.34 -8.00 0.52
N TYR A 105 21.39 -8.59 1.26
CA TYR A 105 20.68 -7.91 2.34
C TYR A 105 21.21 -8.33 3.71
N ASP A 106 21.91 -7.43 4.38
CA ASP A 106 22.50 -7.65 5.70
C ASP A 106 21.52 -7.39 6.86
N SER A 107 20.44 -6.65 6.60
CA SER A 107 19.53 -6.13 7.61
C SER A 107 18.14 -5.85 7.04
N LEU A 108 17.14 -5.76 7.92
CA LEU A 108 15.81 -5.27 7.54
C LEU A 108 15.89 -3.80 7.08
N GLN A 109 16.80 -3.02 7.66
CA GLN A 109 17.03 -1.63 7.24
C GLN A 109 17.46 -1.56 5.77
N ALA A 110 18.40 -2.41 5.33
CA ALA A 110 18.83 -2.46 3.94
C ALA A 110 17.68 -2.83 2.99
N ILE A 111 16.80 -3.74 3.40
CA ILE A 111 15.59 -4.11 2.64
C ILE A 111 14.65 -2.90 2.51
N LEU A 112 14.38 -2.20 3.61
CA LEU A 112 13.41 -1.09 3.64
C LEU A 112 13.96 0.21 3.05
N ALA A 113 15.29 0.36 2.94
CA ALA A 113 15.93 1.51 2.31
C ALA A 113 15.81 1.50 0.77
N ASP A 114 15.70 0.32 0.14
CA ASP A 114 15.37 0.18 -1.28
C ASP A 114 14.24 -0.86 -1.49
N PRO A 115 13.00 -0.49 -1.17
CA PRO A 115 11.86 -1.41 -1.20
C PRO A 115 11.49 -1.84 -2.62
N ALA A 116 11.83 -1.07 -3.66
CA ALA A 116 11.58 -1.44 -5.05
C ALA A 116 12.55 -2.54 -5.54
N ASP A 117 13.84 -2.47 -5.19
CA ASP A 117 14.77 -3.58 -5.45
C ASP A 117 14.33 -4.84 -4.70
N ALA A 118 13.98 -4.70 -3.42
CA ALA A 118 13.47 -5.80 -2.61
C ALA A 118 12.18 -6.40 -3.19
N ALA A 119 11.26 -5.56 -3.69
CA ALA A 119 10.04 -5.99 -4.36
C ALA A 119 10.34 -6.81 -5.63
N CYS A 120 11.24 -6.31 -6.49
CA CYS A 120 11.66 -7.02 -7.69
C CYS A 120 12.21 -8.40 -7.36
N ARG A 121 13.11 -8.50 -6.38
CA ARG A 121 13.71 -9.77 -5.94
C ARG A 121 12.71 -10.72 -5.31
N ALA A 122 11.76 -10.19 -4.56
CA ALA A 122 10.68 -10.99 -3.97
C ALA A 122 9.73 -11.58 -5.02
N GLY A 123 9.77 -11.10 -6.27
CA GLY A 123 8.87 -11.52 -7.35
C GLY A 123 7.54 -10.77 -7.32
N ALA A 124 7.55 -9.51 -6.89
CA ALA A 124 6.40 -8.63 -6.96
C ALA A 124 5.99 -8.35 -8.41
N SER A 125 4.71 -8.05 -8.61
CA SER A 125 4.24 -7.52 -9.88
C SER A 125 4.68 -6.06 -10.03
N SER A 126 5.19 -5.72 -11.20
CA SER A 126 5.39 -4.33 -11.61
C SER A 126 4.12 -3.82 -12.28
N ILE A 127 3.60 -2.71 -11.80
CA ILE A 127 2.41 -2.05 -12.30
C ILE A 127 2.82 -0.62 -12.61
N GLU A 128 2.78 -0.24 -13.89
CA GLU A 128 3.20 1.11 -14.26
C GLU A 128 2.18 2.15 -13.82
N GLY A 129 2.71 3.30 -13.37
CA GLY A 129 1.92 4.48 -13.08
C GLY A 129 1.01 4.33 -11.88
N LEU A 130 1.40 3.60 -10.83
CA LEU A 130 0.66 3.59 -9.57
C LEU A 130 0.54 5.01 -8.98
N PHE A 131 -0.54 5.30 -8.26
CA PHE A 131 -0.67 6.52 -7.47
C PHE A 131 -1.19 6.17 -6.07
N ALA A 132 -1.70 7.15 -5.32
CA ALA A 132 -2.19 6.93 -3.96
C ALA A 132 -3.31 5.86 -3.95
N PRO A 133 -3.16 4.77 -3.19
CA PRO A 133 -4.22 3.79 -3.06
C PRO A 133 -5.36 4.36 -2.21
N HIS A 134 -6.60 4.02 -2.55
CA HIS A 134 -7.80 4.45 -1.84
C HIS A 134 -8.53 3.23 -1.26
N ALA A 135 -8.63 3.15 0.05
CA ALA A 135 -9.46 2.13 0.69
C ALA A 135 -10.96 2.48 0.53
N ARG A 136 -11.79 1.55 0.07
CA ARG A 136 -13.26 1.69 0.15
C ARG A 136 -13.77 1.10 1.47
N ASN A 137 -14.90 1.63 1.94
CA ASN A 137 -15.60 1.12 3.11
C ASN A 137 -16.24 -0.27 2.91
N ASP A 138 -16.25 -0.83 1.69
CA ASP A 138 -16.79 -2.17 1.39
C ASP A 138 -15.71 -3.28 1.38
N GLY A 139 -14.51 -2.95 1.90
CA GLY A 139 -13.39 -3.89 2.03
C GLY A 139 -12.62 -4.16 0.74
N GLY A 140 -12.94 -3.46 -0.36
CA GLY A 140 -12.12 -3.44 -1.56
C GLY A 140 -11.21 -2.21 -1.57
N ALA A 141 -9.89 -2.38 -1.54
CA ALA A 141 -9.03 -1.25 -1.81
C ALA A 141 -8.96 -1.03 -3.32
N LEU A 142 -9.22 0.21 -3.74
CA LEU A 142 -9.14 0.67 -5.12
C LEU A 142 -7.83 1.42 -5.29
N LEU A 143 -7.08 1.05 -6.31
CA LEU A 143 -6.03 1.90 -6.85
C LEU A 143 -6.62 2.66 -8.04
N ARG A 144 -6.56 3.99 -8.00
CA ARG A 144 -6.80 4.84 -9.18
C ARG A 144 -5.47 5.45 -9.59
N CYS A 145 -5.09 5.23 -10.83
CA CYS A 145 -3.91 5.85 -11.41
C CYS A 145 -4.36 6.95 -12.35
N ASP A 146 -3.97 8.20 -12.11
CA ASP A 146 -4.46 9.33 -12.90
C ASP A 146 -3.93 9.34 -14.35
N HIS A 147 -2.93 8.51 -14.68
CA HIS A 147 -2.37 8.37 -16.03
C HIS A 147 -2.07 6.93 -16.51
N ALA A 148 -2.42 5.88 -15.76
CA ALA A 148 -2.27 4.50 -16.23
C ALA A 148 -3.64 3.80 -16.26
N THR A 149 -4.03 3.38 -17.46
CA THR A 149 -5.22 2.54 -17.69
C THR A 149 -4.82 1.08 -17.81
N PRO A 150 -5.51 0.14 -17.12
CA PRO A 150 -6.67 0.32 -16.24
C PRO A 150 -6.32 0.38 -14.74
N ALA A 151 -7.24 0.93 -13.94
CA ALA A 151 -7.18 0.93 -12.48
C ALA A 151 -7.21 -0.50 -11.92
N LEU A 152 -6.46 -0.78 -10.85
CA LEU A 152 -6.47 -2.08 -10.16
C LEU A 152 -7.46 -2.04 -9.01
N VAL A 153 -8.38 -3.02 -8.97
CA VAL A 153 -9.31 -3.24 -7.87
C VAL A 153 -8.98 -4.56 -7.22
N TRP A 154 -8.86 -4.61 -5.90
CA TRP A 154 -8.70 -5.88 -5.19
C TRP A 154 -9.57 -5.98 -3.95
N ARG A 155 -9.84 -7.23 -3.56
CA ARG A 155 -10.57 -7.61 -2.36
C ARG A 155 -9.75 -8.63 -1.58
N GLU A 156 -9.45 -8.29 -0.34
CA GLU A 156 -8.75 -9.18 0.56
C GLU A 156 -9.58 -10.44 0.86
N ALA A 157 -8.90 -11.58 0.92
CA ALA A 157 -9.55 -12.84 1.23
C ALA A 157 -10.28 -12.74 2.59
N LEU A 158 -11.44 -13.40 2.68
CA LEU A 158 -12.32 -13.38 3.85
C LEU A 158 -12.82 -11.98 4.25
N GLY A 159 -12.59 -10.95 3.42
CA GLY A 159 -12.90 -9.56 3.77
C GLY A 159 -12.09 -9.07 4.98
N ASP A 160 -10.90 -9.61 5.22
CA ASP A 160 -10.02 -9.17 6.30
C ASP A 160 -8.80 -8.43 5.73
N ALA A 161 -8.62 -7.18 6.14
CA ALA A 161 -7.49 -6.36 5.71
C ALA A 161 -6.13 -6.97 6.08
N ALA A 162 -6.05 -7.89 7.05
CA ALA A 162 -4.80 -8.59 7.39
C ALA A 162 -4.48 -9.79 6.48
N SER A 163 -5.39 -10.22 5.59
CA SER A 163 -5.18 -11.38 4.72
C SER A 163 -3.94 -11.22 3.83
N LEU A 164 -3.27 -12.33 3.53
CA LEU A 164 -2.07 -12.35 2.68
C LEU A 164 -2.38 -12.81 1.25
N SER A 165 -3.65 -12.89 0.90
CA SER A 165 -4.15 -13.24 -0.43
C SER A 165 -5.37 -12.41 -0.75
N PHE A 166 -5.55 -12.09 -2.03
CA PHE A 166 -6.64 -11.25 -2.50
C PHE A 166 -7.10 -11.70 -3.89
N ALA A 167 -8.34 -11.41 -4.24
CA ALA A 167 -8.80 -11.44 -5.62
C ALA A 167 -8.65 -10.03 -6.20
N TRP A 168 -8.31 -9.91 -7.48
CA TRP A 168 -8.18 -8.64 -8.17
C TRP A 168 -8.81 -8.67 -9.55
N HIS A 169 -9.17 -7.49 -10.04
CA HIS A 169 -9.55 -7.27 -11.44
C HIS A 169 -9.18 -5.85 -11.87
N SER A 170 -8.98 -5.67 -13.17
CA SER A 170 -8.77 -4.36 -13.78
C SER A 170 -10.12 -3.70 -14.02
N ALA A 171 -10.31 -2.45 -13.59
CA ALA A 171 -11.49 -1.67 -13.92
C ALA A 171 -11.22 -0.83 -15.18
N ALA A 172 -12.04 -1.02 -16.22
CA ALA A 172 -12.04 -0.14 -17.37
C ALA A 172 -12.36 1.31 -16.92
N ALA A 173 -11.63 2.29 -17.45
CA ALA A 173 -11.69 3.69 -17.03
C ALA A 173 -13.10 4.33 -17.06
N ALA A 174 -14.07 3.72 -17.75
CA ALA A 174 -15.43 4.24 -17.96
C ALA A 174 -16.30 4.28 -16.68
N GLU A 175 -16.10 3.38 -15.70
CA GLU A 175 -16.90 3.40 -14.45
C GLU A 175 -16.47 4.54 -13.49
N SER A 176 -15.31 5.18 -13.75
CA SER A 176 -14.69 6.15 -12.85
C SER A 176 -15.18 7.61 -12.99
N VAL A 177 -15.90 7.94 -14.07
CA VAL A 177 -16.43 9.29 -14.32
C VAL A 177 -17.74 9.52 -13.57
N ALA A 178 -18.58 8.49 -13.43
CA ALA A 178 -19.88 8.61 -12.76
C ALA A 178 -19.75 8.83 -11.24
N THR A 179 -18.77 8.22 -10.58
CA THR A 179 -18.58 8.34 -9.12
C THR A 179 -17.95 9.69 -8.72
N ASN A 180 -17.04 10.23 -9.53
CA ASN A 180 -16.44 11.56 -9.28
C ASN A 180 -17.46 12.70 -9.42
N LEU A 181 -18.35 12.62 -10.41
CA LEU A 181 -19.43 13.61 -10.58
C LEU A 181 -20.44 13.57 -9.41
N HIS A 182 -20.65 12.38 -8.82
CA HIS A 182 -21.54 12.25 -7.67
C HIS A 182 -20.92 12.82 -6.38
N LEU A 183 -19.64 12.53 -6.11
CA LEU A 183 -18.94 13.06 -4.93
C LEU A 183 -18.68 14.58 -5.01
N GLN A 184 -18.40 15.12 -6.19
CA GLN A 184 -18.26 16.57 -6.38
C GLN A 184 -19.59 17.34 -6.25
N ARG A 185 -20.74 16.73 -6.64
CA ARG A 185 -22.07 17.34 -6.42
C ARG A 185 -22.50 17.33 -4.95
N ILE A 186 -22.16 16.29 -4.20
CA ILE A 186 -22.50 16.22 -2.76
C ILE A 186 -21.68 17.22 -1.95
N GLY A 187 -20.38 17.36 -2.24
CA GLY A 187 -19.53 18.37 -1.59
C GLY A 187 -19.97 19.81 -1.90
N SER A 188 -20.39 20.08 -3.14
CA SER A 188 -20.85 21.42 -3.55
C SER A 188 -22.23 21.78 -2.98
N ALA A 189 -23.10 20.80 -2.73
CA ALA A 189 -24.40 21.02 -2.10
C ALA A 189 -24.27 21.28 -0.59
N ALA A 190 -23.36 20.58 0.09
CA ALA A 190 -23.10 20.79 1.51
C ALA A 190 -22.47 22.17 1.81
N ALA A 191 -21.67 22.70 0.89
CA ALA A 191 -21.07 24.04 1.02
C ALA A 191 -22.07 25.19 0.82
N ARG A 192 -23.18 24.98 0.09
CA ARG A 192 -24.23 26.00 -0.15
C ARG A 192 -25.27 26.10 0.96
N LEU A 193 -25.34 25.14 1.87
CA LEU A 193 -26.30 25.12 2.99
C LEU A 193 -25.70 25.67 4.30
N ARG A 194 -24.45 26.13 4.29
CA ARG A 194 -23.76 26.79 5.43
C ARG A 194 -23.34 28.23 5.14
N GLY A 195 -23.90 28.85 4.10
CA GLY A 195 -23.71 30.27 3.77
C GLY A 195 -24.98 31.06 3.98
#